data_AF-A0A5D8QC83-F1
#
_entry.id   AF-A0A5D8QC83-F1
#
_cell.length_a   1.000
_cell.length_b   1.000
_cell.length_c   1.000
_cell.angle_alpha   90.00
_cell.angle_beta   90.00
_cell.angle_gamma   90.00
#
_symmetry.space_group_name_H-M   'P 1'
#
loop_
_entity.id
_entity.type
_entity.pdbx_description
1 polymer ?
#
loop_
_entity_poly.entity_id
_entity_poly.type
_entity_poly.pdbx_seq_one_letter_code
_entity_poly.pdbx_strand_id
1 'polypeptide(L)'
;MGKDEYLDLLEKRHSVYYDVYRDHELDGQLLDIYAEFHMRNERYFLIDVLDAYETHEYRLVKYYEDLRLDNAAEFGTWLKEQVEVLIKPHTEHMCTILTGVMVTDRGINRDVEKFIKSYRYTRYYMFGIKGWGEIRLLAVDLASNRVAANRKGREVIKDFMIPMPKPNYL
;
A
#
# COMPACT_ATOMS: atom_id res chain seq x y z
N MET A 1 5.46 -5.24 -20.09
CA MET A 1 4.05 -5.23 -19.68
C MET A 1 3.58 -3.79 -19.70
N GLY A 2 2.43 -3.51 -20.30
CA GLY A 2 1.87 -2.15 -20.34
C GLY A 2 1.26 -1.74 -19.00
N LYS A 3 0.92 -0.45 -18.85
CA LYS A 3 0.22 0.08 -17.67
C LYS A 3 -1.05 -0.73 -17.37
N ASP A 4 -1.96 -0.83 -18.32
CA ASP A 4 -3.27 -1.46 -18.09
C ASP A 4 -3.15 -2.95 -17.77
N GLU A 5 -2.28 -3.67 -18.51
CA GLU A 5 -1.96 -5.08 -18.23
C GLU A 5 -1.43 -5.29 -16.81
N TYR A 6 -0.61 -4.35 -16.30
CA TYR A 6 -0.13 -4.40 -14.92
C TYR A 6 -1.24 -4.12 -13.89
N LEU A 7 -2.11 -3.16 -14.16
CA LEU A 7 -3.21 -2.83 -13.26
C LEU A 7 -4.22 -3.98 -13.19
N ASP A 8 -4.55 -4.61 -14.31
CA ASP A 8 -5.41 -5.80 -14.36
C ASP A 8 -4.79 -6.98 -13.58
N LEU A 9 -3.46 -7.13 -13.66
CA LEU A 9 -2.73 -8.11 -12.86
C LEU A 9 -2.86 -7.83 -11.35
N LEU A 10 -2.67 -6.58 -10.94
CA LEU A 10 -2.79 -6.18 -9.53
C LEU A 10 -4.22 -6.36 -9.02
N GLU A 11 -5.22 -5.94 -9.80
CA GLU A 11 -6.64 -6.10 -9.48
C GLU A 11 -6.97 -7.58 -9.24
N LYS A 12 -6.63 -8.46 -10.19
CA LYS A 12 -6.86 -9.90 -10.04
C LYS A 12 -6.13 -10.49 -8.84
N ARG A 13 -4.89 -10.06 -8.58
CA ARG A 13 -4.07 -10.57 -7.48
C ARG A 13 -4.63 -10.16 -6.12
N HIS A 14 -5.06 -8.91 -5.98
CA HIS A 14 -5.54 -8.36 -4.72
C HIS A 14 -7.00 -8.72 -4.43
N SER A 15 -7.84 -8.92 -5.46
CA SER A 15 -9.25 -9.33 -5.31
C SER A 15 -9.46 -10.66 -4.58
N VAL A 16 -8.39 -11.43 -4.34
CA VAL A 16 -8.44 -12.64 -3.51
C VAL A 16 -8.72 -12.31 -2.04
N TYR A 17 -8.24 -11.16 -1.56
CA TYR A 17 -8.30 -10.78 -0.14
C TYR A 17 -8.85 -9.38 0.11
N TYR A 18 -8.86 -8.51 -0.91
CA TYR A 18 -9.27 -7.12 -0.79
C TYR A 18 -10.50 -6.85 -1.65
N ASP A 19 -11.32 -5.91 -1.23
CA ASP A 19 -12.25 -5.24 -2.13
C ASP A 19 -11.45 -4.25 -2.97
N VAL A 20 -11.49 -4.39 -4.30
CA VAL A 20 -10.65 -3.62 -5.24
C VAL A 20 -11.50 -2.75 -6.13
N TYR A 21 -11.09 -1.50 -6.29
CA TYR A 21 -11.77 -0.47 -7.07
C TYR A 21 -10.77 0.20 -8.01
N ARG A 22 -11.14 0.34 -9.30
CA ARG A 22 -10.37 1.06 -10.32
C ARG A 22 -10.79 2.53 -10.36
N ASP A 23 -9.86 3.40 -10.76
CA ASP A 23 -10.12 4.83 -11.02
C ASP A 23 -10.90 5.52 -9.88
N HIS A 24 -10.44 5.29 -8.65
CA HIS A 24 -11.13 5.72 -7.43
C HIS A 24 -10.58 7.06 -6.94
N GLU A 25 -11.47 8.02 -6.68
CA GLU A 25 -11.10 9.31 -6.10
C GLU A 25 -11.19 9.24 -4.57
N LEU A 26 -10.08 9.55 -3.91
CA LEU A 26 -9.98 9.65 -2.45
C LEU A 26 -9.36 10.99 -2.07
N ASP A 27 -10.09 11.85 -1.35
CA ASP A 27 -9.63 13.16 -0.89
C ASP A 27 -8.92 13.99 -1.97
N GLY A 28 -9.55 14.08 -3.16
CA GLY A 28 -9.04 14.83 -4.31
C GLY A 28 -7.91 14.16 -5.09
N GLN A 29 -7.50 12.94 -4.71
CA GLN A 29 -6.51 12.15 -5.41
C GLN A 29 -7.17 11.01 -6.20
N LEU A 30 -7.08 11.04 -7.52
CA LEU A 30 -7.47 9.91 -8.37
C LEU A 30 -6.40 8.81 -8.32
N LEU A 31 -6.80 7.62 -7.87
CA LEU A 31 -5.99 6.41 -7.78
C LEU A 31 -6.38 5.44 -8.90
N ASP A 32 -5.39 4.83 -9.55
CA ASP A 32 -5.64 3.80 -10.57
C ASP A 32 -6.20 2.52 -9.94
N ILE A 33 -5.74 2.20 -8.70
CA ILE A 33 -6.32 1.16 -7.85
C ILE A 33 -6.41 1.68 -6.41
N TYR A 34 -7.61 1.57 -5.85
CA TYR A 34 -7.87 1.59 -4.40
C TYR A 34 -8.28 0.18 -3.98
N ALA A 35 -7.65 -0.38 -2.97
CA ALA A 35 -8.10 -1.63 -2.38
C ALA A 35 -8.12 -1.56 -0.86
N GLU A 36 -9.13 -2.15 -0.26
CA GLU A 36 -9.34 -2.16 1.19
C GLU A 36 -9.57 -3.57 1.72
N PHE A 37 -9.09 -3.81 2.92
CA PHE A 37 -9.28 -5.05 3.67
C PHE A 37 -9.47 -4.71 5.14
N HIS A 38 -10.55 -5.25 5.72
CA HIS A 38 -10.88 -5.07 7.11
C HIS A 38 -11.04 -6.42 7.79
N MET A 39 -10.33 -6.60 8.89
CA MET A 39 -10.35 -7.82 9.68
C MET A 39 -10.63 -7.46 11.13
N ARG A 40 -11.60 -8.14 11.72
CA ARG A 40 -11.88 -8.12 13.15
C ARG A 40 -11.73 -9.55 13.66
N ASN A 41 -10.85 -9.73 14.64
CA ASN A 41 -10.66 -11.01 15.31
C ASN A 41 -11.18 -10.89 16.72
N GLU A 42 -11.96 -11.89 17.15
CA GLU A 42 -12.51 -11.97 18.49
C GLU A 42 -12.02 -13.27 19.13
N ARG A 43 -11.46 -13.18 20.33
CA ARG A 43 -11.07 -14.35 21.12
C ARG A 43 -12.09 -14.55 22.23
N TYR A 44 -12.54 -15.78 22.36
CA TYR A 44 -13.59 -16.16 23.30
C TYR A 44 -13.01 -16.94 24.48
N PHE A 45 -13.58 -16.76 25.66
CA PHE A 45 -13.43 -17.65 26.80
C PHE A 45 -14.79 -18.24 27.15
N LEU A 46 -14.95 -19.55 26.93
CA LEU A 46 -16.23 -20.26 26.97
C LEU A 46 -17.24 -19.67 25.97
N ILE A 47 -18.12 -18.78 26.42
CA ILE A 47 -19.15 -18.10 25.60
C ILE A 47 -18.94 -16.59 25.51
N ASP A 48 -18.06 -16.01 26.34
CA ASP A 48 -17.85 -14.57 26.43
C ASP A 48 -16.66 -14.13 25.56
N VAL A 49 -16.78 -12.96 24.94
CA VAL A 49 -15.65 -12.32 24.23
C VAL A 49 -14.64 -11.85 25.28
N LEU A 50 -13.43 -12.38 25.22
CA LEU A 50 -12.31 -12.00 26.08
C LEU A 50 -11.67 -10.70 25.58
N ASP A 51 -11.37 -10.64 24.28
CA ASP A 51 -10.83 -9.46 23.61
C ASP A 51 -11.07 -9.52 22.10
N ALA A 52 -11.09 -8.34 21.48
CA ALA A 52 -11.21 -8.17 20.04
C ALA A 52 -10.12 -7.23 19.53
N TYR A 53 -9.65 -7.47 18.31
CA TYR A 53 -8.73 -6.59 17.63
C TYR A 53 -9.05 -6.44 16.15
N GLU A 54 -8.90 -5.21 15.66
CA GLU A 54 -9.20 -4.79 14.30
C GLU A 54 -7.92 -4.37 13.57
N THR A 55 -7.75 -4.93 12.37
CA THR A 55 -6.71 -4.55 11.42
C THR A 55 -7.37 -4.05 10.15
N HIS A 56 -6.90 -2.91 9.66
CA HIS A 56 -7.28 -2.39 8.36
C HIS A 56 -6.05 -2.29 7.45
N GLU A 57 -6.17 -2.72 6.20
CA GLU A 57 -5.13 -2.54 5.20
C GLU A 57 -5.69 -1.85 3.96
N TYR A 58 -4.95 -0.88 3.44
CA TYR A 58 -5.27 -0.19 2.20
C TYR A 58 -4.11 -0.29 1.22
N ARG A 59 -4.42 -0.46 -0.06
CA ARG A 59 -3.46 -0.51 -1.17
C ARG A 59 -3.84 0.63 -2.13
N LEU A 60 -2.99 1.64 -2.21
CA LEU A 60 -3.24 2.89 -2.93
C LEU A 60 -2.25 2.99 -4.07
N VAL A 61 -2.67 2.61 -5.27
CA VAL A 61 -1.81 2.54 -6.45
C VAL A 61 -2.10 3.71 -7.36
N LYS A 62 -1.04 4.39 -7.80
CA LYS A 62 -1.13 5.47 -8.77
C LYS A 62 -0.01 5.40 -9.80
N TYR A 63 -0.37 5.53 -11.06
CA TYR A 63 0.55 5.63 -12.18
C TYR A 63 1.01 7.07 -12.40
N TYR A 64 2.29 7.21 -12.75
CA TYR A 64 2.95 8.44 -13.11
C TYR A 64 3.70 8.23 -14.43
N GLU A 65 3.36 9.02 -15.43
CA GLU A 65 4.05 9.00 -16.71
C GLU A 65 5.53 9.40 -16.54
N ASP A 66 5.81 10.48 -15.79
CA ASP A 66 7.16 10.85 -15.34
C ASP A 66 7.18 10.90 -13.81
N LEU A 67 7.70 9.84 -13.17
CA LEU A 67 7.79 9.78 -11.72
C LEU A 67 9.00 10.59 -11.23
N ARG A 68 8.72 11.77 -10.68
CA ARG A 68 9.74 12.69 -10.17
C ARG A 68 9.71 12.78 -8.64
N LEU A 69 10.75 13.40 -8.06
CA LEU A 69 10.92 13.48 -6.60
C LEU A 69 9.82 14.30 -5.93
N ASP A 70 9.41 15.41 -6.54
CA ASP A 70 8.27 16.22 -6.14
C ASP A 70 6.99 15.39 -6.08
N ASN A 71 6.67 14.65 -7.14
CA ASN A 71 5.49 13.76 -7.14
C ASN A 71 5.55 12.70 -6.03
N ALA A 72 6.73 12.09 -5.83
CA ALA A 72 6.91 11.10 -4.78
C ALA A 72 6.76 11.70 -3.37
N ALA A 73 7.26 12.91 -3.17
CA ALA A 73 7.17 13.63 -1.92
C ALA A 73 5.73 14.10 -1.62
N GLU A 74 5.02 14.59 -2.64
CA GLU A 74 3.60 14.96 -2.56
C GLU A 74 2.75 13.75 -2.22
N PHE A 75 2.90 12.64 -2.96
CA PHE A 75 2.17 11.41 -2.67
C PHE A 75 2.50 10.87 -1.27
N GLY A 76 3.77 10.90 -0.89
CA GLY A 76 4.20 10.54 0.46
C GLY A 76 3.64 11.46 1.55
N THR A 77 3.31 12.70 1.25
CA THR A 77 2.67 13.64 2.19
C THR A 77 1.19 13.37 2.28
N TRP A 78 0.52 13.25 1.14
CA TRP A 78 -0.89 12.89 1.05
C TRP A 78 -1.18 11.57 1.79
N LEU A 79 -0.34 10.53 1.65
CA LEU A 79 -0.51 9.28 2.41
C LEU A 79 -0.50 9.47 3.93
N LYS A 80 0.28 10.43 4.46
CA LYS A 80 0.28 10.72 5.90
C LYS A 80 -1.01 11.36 6.35
N GLU A 81 -1.56 12.26 5.54
CA GLU A 81 -2.86 12.89 5.77
C GLU A 81 -3.94 11.81 5.78
N GLN A 82 -3.89 10.87 4.83
CA GLN A 82 -4.81 9.73 4.78
C GLN A 82 -4.71 8.82 6.01
N VAL A 83 -3.53 8.63 6.60
CA VAL A 83 -3.42 7.92 7.89
C VAL A 83 -4.21 8.64 8.99
N GLU A 84 -4.19 9.97 9.02
CA GLU A 84 -4.91 10.75 10.03
C GLU A 84 -6.43 10.74 9.81
N VAL A 85 -6.88 10.65 8.55
CA VAL A 85 -8.31 10.60 8.18
C VAL A 85 -8.92 9.20 8.34
N LEU A 86 -8.23 8.17 7.87
CA LEU A 86 -8.76 6.80 7.83
C LEU A 86 -8.74 6.11 9.20
N ILE A 87 -7.84 6.51 10.09
CA ILE A 87 -7.74 5.86 11.41
C ILE A 87 -8.68 6.51 12.41
N LYS A 88 -9.63 5.71 12.89
CA LYS A 88 -10.47 6.03 14.04
C LYS A 88 -9.93 5.26 15.26
N PRO A 89 -9.10 5.87 16.13
CA PRO A 89 -8.43 5.13 17.19
C PRO A 89 -9.40 4.76 18.33
N HIS A 90 -9.55 3.45 18.59
CA HIS A 90 -10.24 2.89 19.76
C HIS A 90 -9.42 1.72 20.34
N THR A 91 -9.92 1.10 21.41
CA THR A 91 -9.21 0.04 22.14
C THR A 91 -9.09 -1.27 21.38
N GLU A 92 -9.98 -1.53 20.42
CA GLU A 92 -9.92 -2.71 19.55
C GLU A 92 -9.10 -2.42 18.28
N HIS A 93 -8.86 -1.16 17.91
CA HIS A 93 -8.02 -0.83 16.77
C HIS A 93 -6.56 -1.22 17.07
N MET A 94 -6.09 -2.27 16.40
CA MET A 94 -4.71 -2.73 16.51
C MET A 94 -3.81 -1.96 15.56
N CYS A 95 -4.12 -2.01 14.26
CA CYS A 95 -3.36 -1.25 13.29
C CYS A 95 -4.11 -0.97 11.99
N THR A 96 -3.71 0.13 11.37
CA THR A 96 -4.07 0.43 9.99
C THR A 96 -2.79 0.59 9.16
N ILE A 97 -2.71 -0.11 8.03
CA ILE A 97 -1.54 -0.09 7.15
C ILE A 97 -1.92 0.47 5.80
N LEU A 98 -1.29 1.57 5.41
CA LEU A 98 -1.42 2.14 4.07
C LEU A 98 -0.21 1.73 3.23
N THR A 99 -0.46 1.02 2.14
CA THR A 99 0.55 0.67 1.16
C THR A 99 0.39 1.56 -0.07
N GLY A 100 1.19 2.62 -0.14
CA GLY A 100 1.26 3.53 -1.27
C GLY A 100 2.21 3.00 -2.35
N VAL A 101 1.73 2.90 -3.58
CA VAL A 101 2.48 2.34 -4.71
C VAL A 101 2.46 3.30 -5.88
N MET A 102 3.63 3.82 -6.25
CA MET A 102 3.81 4.64 -7.44
C MET A 102 4.25 3.75 -8.60
N VAL A 103 3.55 3.78 -9.72
CA VAL A 103 3.86 2.97 -10.90
C VAL A 103 4.36 3.88 -12.00
N THR A 104 5.40 3.46 -12.72
CA THR A 104 5.88 4.18 -13.91
C THR A 104 6.47 3.19 -14.91
N ASP A 105 6.44 3.54 -16.19
CA ASP A 105 7.10 2.82 -17.28
C ASP A 105 8.29 3.61 -17.87
N ARG A 106 8.66 4.74 -17.26
CA ARG A 106 9.79 5.58 -17.70
C ARG A 106 11.03 5.50 -16.82
N GLY A 107 11.01 4.61 -15.84
CA GLY A 107 12.14 4.38 -14.95
C GLY A 107 12.05 5.12 -13.62
N ILE A 108 12.54 4.49 -12.55
CA ILE A 108 12.69 5.15 -11.25
C ILE A 108 14.09 5.74 -11.14
N ASN A 109 14.19 7.07 -11.08
CA ASN A 109 15.47 7.76 -10.93
C ASN A 109 16.07 7.61 -9.51
N ARG A 110 17.35 7.99 -9.38
CA ARG A 110 18.11 7.79 -8.13
C ARG A 110 17.55 8.57 -6.95
N ASP A 111 16.98 9.76 -7.17
CA ASP A 111 16.52 10.61 -6.08
C ASP A 111 15.16 10.17 -5.56
N VAL A 112 14.25 9.75 -6.44
CA VAL A 112 13.01 9.06 -6.08
C VAL A 112 13.32 7.77 -5.30
N GLU A 113 14.27 6.97 -5.78
CA GLU A 113 14.66 5.74 -5.08
C GLU A 113 15.23 6.00 -3.68
N LYS A 114 16.09 7.02 -3.54
CA LYS A 114 16.62 7.43 -2.22
C LYS A 114 15.50 7.87 -1.30
N PHE A 115 14.57 8.69 -1.79
CA PHE A 115 13.41 9.15 -1.03
C PHE A 115 12.57 7.97 -0.53
N ILE A 116 12.20 7.04 -1.42
CA ILE A 116 11.42 5.85 -1.04
C ILE A 116 12.17 5.04 0.02
N LYS A 117 13.47 4.79 -0.16
CA LYS A 117 14.26 3.98 0.80
C LYS A 117 14.37 4.65 2.17
N SER A 118 14.48 5.98 2.22
CA SER A 118 14.56 6.75 3.47
C SER A 118 13.20 7.00 4.13
N TYR A 119 12.09 6.91 3.38
CA TYR A 119 10.75 7.21 3.87
C TYR A 119 10.35 6.34 5.07
N ARG A 120 9.96 6.97 6.19
CA ARG A 120 9.47 6.30 7.40
C ARG A 120 8.27 7.08 7.93
N TYR A 121 7.19 6.37 8.24
CA TYR A 121 6.06 6.95 8.92
C TYR A 121 5.31 5.87 9.70
N THR A 122 5.20 6.11 11.00
CA THR A 122 4.38 5.33 11.93
C THR A 122 3.77 6.32 12.91
N ARG A 123 2.46 6.23 13.13
CA ARG A 123 1.72 7.08 14.07
C ARG A 123 1.12 6.21 15.15
N TYR A 124 1.56 6.37 16.40
CA TYR A 124 1.00 5.65 17.54
C TYR A 124 -0.11 6.47 18.20
N TYR A 125 -1.21 5.82 18.56
CA TYR A 125 -2.32 6.44 19.26
C TYR A 125 -2.30 5.99 20.73
N MET A 126 -2.31 6.96 21.65
CA MET A 126 -2.17 6.73 23.10
C MET A 126 -1.00 5.80 23.43
N PHE A 127 0.21 6.14 22.95
CA PHE A 127 1.42 5.33 23.13
C PHE A 127 1.30 3.87 22.62
N GLY A 128 0.38 3.62 21.68
CA GLY A 128 0.12 2.30 21.09
C GLY A 128 -1.05 1.56 21.72
N ILE A 129 -1.64 2.07 22.82
CA ILE A 129 -2.81 1.45 23.47
C ILE A 129 -4.04 1.45 22.55
N LYS A 130 -4.16 2.46 21.68
CA LYS A 130 -5.22 2.53 20.66
C LYS A 130 -4.70 2.21 19.25
N GLY A 131 -3.68 1.37 19.20
CA GLY A 131 -3.05 0.92 17.97
C GLY A 131 -2.15 1.95 17.31
N TRP A 132 -1.78 1.65 16.06
CA TRP A 132 -0.91 2.50 15.24
C TRP A 132 -1.30 2.51 13.76
N GLY A 133 -0.95 3.60 13.08
CA GLY A 133 -0.92 3.70 11.62
C GLY A 133 0.49 3.51 11.09
N GLU A 134 0.66 2.85 9.95
CA GLU A 134 1.96 2.69 9.29
C GLU A 134 1.85 2.85 7.77
N ILE A 135 2.88 3.46 7.16
CA ILE A 135 2.98 3.55 5.70
C ILE A 135 4.09 2.63 5.16
N ARG A 136 3.68 1.77 4.24
CA ARG A 136 4.53 1.04 3.31
C ARG A 136 4.58 1.84 2.00
N LEU A 137 5.76 2.28 1.58
CA LEU A 137 5.92 3.07 0.35
C LEU A 137 6.74 2.29 -0.67
N LEU A 138 6.20 2.13 -1.87
CA LEU A 138 6.81 1.43 -2.98
C LEU A 138 6.77 2.27 -4.27
N ALA A 139 7.71 1.99 -5.17
CA ALA A 139 7.56 2.33 -6.57
C ALA A 139 7.89 1.12 -7.45
N VAL A 140 7.13 0.98 -8.54
CA VAL A 140 7.27 -0.10 -9.52
C VAL A 140 7.62 0.50 -10.86
N ASP A 141 8.71 0.01 -11.44
CA ASP A 141 9.18 0.36 -12.77
C ASP A 141 8.84 -0.77 -13.74
N LEU A 142 7.85 -0.53 -14.61
CA LEU A 142 7.37 -1.49 -15.59
C LEU A 142 8.38 -1.76 -16.71
N ALA A 143 9.28 -0.81 -16.99
CA ALA A 143 10.29 -0.97 -18.04
C ALA A 143 11.45 -1.86 -17.59
N SER A 144 11.89 -1.72 -16.32
CA SER A 144 12.99 -2.51 -15.76
C SER A 144 12.56 -3.68 -14.88
N ASN A 145 11.25 -3.91 -14.71
CA ASN A 145 10.67 -4.90 -13.80
C ASN A 145 11.19 -4.81 -12.36
N ARG A 146 11.43 -3.58 -11.89
CA ARG A 146 12.06 -3.31 -10.60
C ARG A 146 11.07 -2.71 -9.62
N VAL A 147 11.20 -3.12 -8.35
CA VAL A 147 10.44 -2.54 -7.24
C VAL A 147 11.39 -1.88 -6.25
N ALA A 148 11.25 -0.58 -6.05
CA ALA A 148 11.88 0.16 -4.95
C ALA A 148 10.92 0.20 -3.77
N ALA A 149 11.41 0.00 -2.54
CA ALA A 149 10.55 0.03 -1.36
C ALA A 149 11.27 0.57 -0.13
N ASN A 150 10.51 1.22 0.74
CA ASN A 150 10.96 1.56 2.08
C ASN A 150 11.10 0.28 2.95
N ARG A 151 11.64 0.40 4.18
CA ARG A 151 11.92 -0.78 5.01
C ARG A 151 10.68 -1.67 5.21
N LYS A 152 9.53 -1.07 5.47
CA LYS A 152 8.27 -1.77 5.71
C LYS A 152 7.63 -2.28 4.42
N GLY A 153 7.73 -1.53 3.33
CA GLY A 153 7.26 -1.94 2.01
C GLY A 153 7.95 -3.20 1.48
N ARG A 154 9.16 -3.52 1.96
CA ARG A 154 9.83 -4.79 1.64
C ARG A 154 9.05 -6.04 2.06
N GLU A 155 8.19 -5.93 3.07
CA GLU A 155 7.34 -7.04 3.54
C GLU A 155 6.33 -7.49 2.47
N VAL A 156 5.95 -6.59 1.56
CA VAL A 156 4.88 -6.81 0.57
C VAL A 156 5.37 -6.71 -0.89
N ILE A 157 6.69 -6.68 -1.13
CA ILE A 157 7.24 -6.54 -2.49
C ILE A 157 6.67 -7.60 -3.44
N LYS A 158 6.55 -8.85 -2.99
CA LYS A 158 6.07 -9.97 -3.82
C LYS A 158 4.68 -9.70 -4.40
N ASP A 159 3.85 -8.95 -3.68
CA ASP A 159 2.50 -8.60 -4.10
C ASP A 159 2.50 -7.63 -5.28
N PHE A 160 3.62 -6.92 -5.51
CA PHE A 160 3.77 -5.91 -6.58
C PHE A 160 4.87 -6.27 -7.59
N MET A 161 5.44 -7.48 -7.50
CA MET A 161 6.41 -7.94 -8.50
C MET A 161 5.69 -8.29 -9.81
N ILE A 162 6.35 -7.90 -10.90
CA ILE A 162 5.98 -8.33 -12.24
C ILE A 162 6.44 -9.79 -12.40
N PRO A 163 5.53 -10.73 -12.72
CA PRO A 163 5.91 -12.12 -12.94
C PRO A 163 6.86 -12.21 -14.14
N MET A 164 7.99 -12.88 -13.96
CA MET A 164 8.85 -13.20 -15.09
C MET A 164 8.11 -14.17 -16.02
N PRO A 165 8.27 -14.06 -17.35
CA PRO A 165 7.81 -15.08 -18.27
C PRO A 165 8.38 -16.43 -17.82
N LYS A 166 7.53 -17.48 -17.74
CA LYS A 166 8.05 -18.84 -17.52
C LYS A 166 8.99 -19.15 -18.69
N PRO A 167 10.22 -19.64 -18.44
CA PRO A 167 11.06 -20.11 -19.54
C PRO A 167 10.31 -21.20 -20.30
N ASN A 168 10.26 -21.08 -21.62
CA ASN A 168 9.77 -22.15 -22.49
C ASN A 168 10.78 -23.30 -22.38
N TYR A 169 10.45 -24.30 -21.58
CA TYR A 169 11.10 -25.60 -21.68
C TYR A 169 10.49 -26.30 -22.91
N LEU A 170 11.21 -26.23 -24.04
CA LEU A 170 10.98 -27.08 -25.21
C LEU A 170 11.43 -28.51 -24.90
#